data_AF-A0A6B0UHS9-F1
#
_entry.id   AF-A0A6B0UHS9-F1
#
_cell.length_a   1.000
_cell.length_b   1.000
_cell.length_c   1.000
_cell.angle_alpha   90.00
_cell.angle_beta   90.00
_cell.angle_gamma   90.00
#
_symmetry.space_group_name_H-M   'P 1'
#
loop_
_entity.id
_entity.type
_entity.pdbx_description
1 polymer ?
#
loop_
_entity_poly.entity_id
_entity_poly.type
_entity_poly.pdbx_seq_one_letter_code
_entity_poly.pdbx_strand_id
1 'polypeptide(L)'
;MIKSLSVPLLGFPAIQALGVVKFLDNMKVPAPQELFRGLGTLKEEYKIRLRPDAVPFSLSVLCYIPIPLREVVRTELAKLEQDGAIRRVTNPTHRGAGLFVVPKSSG
;
A
#
# COMPACT_ATOMS: atom_id res chain seq x y z
N MET A 1 43.44 -4.53 24.31
CA MET A 1 42.70 -3.47 23.60
C MET A 1 43.60 -2.26 23.52
N ILE A 2 44.03 -1.85 22.31
CA ILE A 2 44.99 -0.75 22.12
C ILE A 2 44.26 0.57 22.37
N LYS A 3 44.74 1.36 23.34
CA LYS A 3 44.02 2.52 23.90
C LYS A 3 44.04 3.78 23.01
N SER A 4 44.76 3.77 21.88
CA SER A 4 44.98 4.93 21.01
C SER A 4 44.36 4.80 19.61
N LEU A 5 43.42 3.86 19.43
CA LEU A 5 42.88 3.53 18.12
C LEU A 5 41.47 4.13 17.96
N SER A 6 41.31 5.16 17.13
CA SER A 6 40.00 5.82 16.93
C SER A 6 39.07 5.10 15.95
N VAL A 7 39.60 4.18 15.13
CA VAL A 7 38.85 3.38 14.15
C VAL A 7 39.12 1.89 14.35
N PRO A 8 38.12 1.00 14.24
CA PRO A 8 38.33 -0.43 14.44
C PRO A 8 39.37 -0.98 13.45
N LEU A 9 40.35 -1.75 13.95
CA LEU A 9 41.46 -2.35 13.17
C LEU A 9 40.97 -3.16 11.96
N LEU A 10 39.83 -3.83 12.10
CA LEU A 10 39.16 -4.60 11.06
C LEU A 10 37.83 -3.96 10.64
N GLY A 11 37.73 -2.63 10.70
CA GLY A 11 36.61 -1.90 10.11
C GLY A 11 36.55 -2.08 8.59
N PHE A 12 35.37 -1.84 8.01
CA PHE A 12 35.11 -1.98 6.58
C PHE A 12 36.21 -1.40 5.66
N PRO A 13 36.69 -0.16 5.82
CA PRO A 13 37.76 0.37 4.97
C PRO A 13 39.10 -0.36 5.17
N ALA A 14 39.42 -0.78 6.40
CA ALA A 14 40.67 -1.47 6.70
C ALA A 14 40.71 -2.91 6.17
N ILE A 15 39.60 -3.66 6.27
CA ILE A 15 39.53 -5.03 5.71
C ILE A 15 39.56 -5.03 4.18
N GLN A 16 39.04 -3.97 3.55
CA GLN A 16 39.13 -3.77 2.10
C GLN A 16 40.55 -3.42 1.68
N ALA A 17 41.24 -2.52 2.41
CA ALA A 17 42.63 -2.15 2.14
C ALA A 17 43.62 -3.29 2.38
N LEU A 18 43.40 -4.11 3.41
CA LEU A 18 44.20 -5.30 3.73
C LEU A 18 43.90 -6.49 2.80
N GLY A 19 42.90 -6.39 1.92
CA GLY A 19 42.51 -7.47 1.02
C GLY A 19 41.92 -8.70 1.72
N VAL A 20 41.45 -8.56 2.96
CA VAL A 20 40.84 -9.63 3.77
C VAL A 20 39.48 -10.03 3.19
N VAL A 21 38.75 -9.06 2.63
CA VAL A 21 37.50 -9.29 1.90
C VAL A 21 37.69 -8.91 0.44
N LYS A 22 37.43 -9.85 -0.46
CA LYS A 22 37.37 -9.63 -1.91
C LYS A 22 35.92 -9.79 -2.36
N PHE A 23 35.29 -8.70 -2.78
CA PHE A 23 33.98 -8.76 -3.42
C PHE A 23 34.18 -9.26 -4.86
N LEU A 24 33.83 -10.52 -5.10
CA LEU A 24 34.12 -11.18 -6.38
C LEU A 24 33.12 -10.83 -7.48
N ASP A 25 31.93 -10.32 -7.16
CA ASP A 25 31.01 -9.82 -8.17
C ASP A 25 30.08 -8.77 -7.59
N ASN A 26 30.06 -7.60 -8.23
CA ASN A 26 29.09 -6.54 -7.96
C ASN A 26 27.79 -6.90 -8.71
N MET A 27 27.07 -7.90 -8.20
CA MET A 27 25.77 -8.30 -8.75
C MET A 27 24.80 -7.14 -8.57
N LYS A 28 24.60 -6.34 -9.63
CA LYS A 28 23.40 -5.49 -9.73
C LYS A 28 22.22 -6.43 -9.77
N VAL A 29 21.60 -6.71 -8.62
CA VAL A 29 20.28 -7.32 -8.59
C VAL A 29 19.38 -6.33 -9.33
N PRO A 30 18.88 -6.66 -10.53
CA PRO A 30 17.93 -5.79 -11.18
C PRO A 30 16.76 -5.68 -10.21
N ALA A 31 16.37 -4.44 -9.86
CA ALA A 31 15.11 -4.22 -9.16
C ALA A 31 14.06 -5.03 -9.90
N PRO A 32 13.26 -5.88 -9.24
CA PRO A 32 12.34 -6.75 -9.94
C PRO A 32 11.41 -5.89 -10.78
N GLN A 33 11.71 -5.85 -12.07
CA GLN A 33 10.92 -5.11 -13.03
C GLN A 33 9.62 -5.92 -13.10
N GLU A 34 8.55 -5.34 -12.54
CA GLU A 34 7.17 -5.72 -12.81
C GLU A 34 6.59 -6.91 -12.04
N LEU A 35 7.13 -7.26 -10.86
CA LEU A 35 6.53 -8.31 -10.01
C LEU A 35 5.06 -8.03 -9.63
N PHE A 36 4.70 -6.75 -9.47
CA PHE A 36 3.36 -6.34 -9.05
C PHE A 36 2.78 -5.38 -10.08
N ARG A 37 1.88 -5.90 -10.92
CA ARG A 37 1.10 -5.12 -11.89
C ARG A 37 -0.38 -5.27 -11.56
N GLY A 38 -1.11 -4.15 -11.63
CA GLY A 38 -2.55 -4.12 -11.39
C GLY A 38 -2.96 -4.43 -9.95
N LEU A 39 -4.25 -4.71 -9.76
CA LEU A 39 -4.82 -5.09 -8.48
C LEU A 39 -4.63 -6.59 -8.24
N GLY A 40 -4.09 -6.96 -7.07
CA GLY A 40 -3.95 -8.36 -6.67
C GLY A 40 -5.26 -8.95 -6.15
N THR A 41 -5.55 -10.21 -6.48
CA THR A 41 -6.76 -10.92 -6.02
C THR A 41 -6.39 -12.12 -5.16
N LEU A 42 -6.94 -12.19 -3.94
CA LEU A 42 -6.85 -13.38 -3.11
C LEU A 42 -7.77 -14.47 -3.71
N LYS A 43 -7.24 -15.68 -3.91
CA LYS A 43 -7.99 -16.77 -4.55
C LYS A 43 -9.12 -17.32 -3.68
N GLU A 44 -9.02 -17.15 -2.37
CA GLU A 44 -9.97 -17.71 -1.40
C GLU A 44 -10.92 -16.65 -0.86
N GLU A 45 -12.16 -17.05 -0.61
CA GLU A 45 -13.17 -16.17 -0.02
C GLU A 45 -12.85 -15.92 1.47
N TYR A 46 -12.81 -14.64 1.86
CA TYR A 46 -12.56 -14.26 3.24
C TYR A 46 -13.85 -14.02 4.01
N LYS A 47 -14.07 -14.76 5.10
CA LYS A 47 -15.22 -14.56 5.99
C LYS A 47 -14.91 -13.55 7.10
N ILE A 48 -15.46 -12.34 6.97
CA ILE A 48 -15.38 -11.29 7.99
C ILE A 48 -16.13 -11.74 9.25
N ARG A 49 -15.44 -11.79 10.41
CA ARG A 49 -16.04 -12.12 11.71
C ARG A 49 -16.51 -10.86 12.42
N LEU A 50 -17.76 -10.83 12.84
CA LEU A 50 -18.34 -9.73 13.61
C LEU A 50 -18.27 -10.04 15.12
N ARG A 51 -18.22 -8.99 15.94
CA ARG A 51 -18.38 -9.13 17.40
C ARG A 51 -19.84 -9.52 17.72
N PRO A 52 -20.10 -10.25 18.82
CA PRO A 52 -21.44 -10.69 19.17
C PRO A 52 -22.47 -9.57 19.35
N ASP A 53 -22.00 -8.37 19.72
CA ASP A 53 -22.78 -7.16 19.98
C ASP A 53 -22.81 -6.18 18.79
N ALA A 54 -22.32 -6.60 17.61
CA ALA A 54 -22.22 -5.72 16.46
C ALA A 54 -23.60 -5.38 15.86
N VAL A 55 -24.00 -4.11 15.95
CA VAL A 55 -25.22 -3.57 15.36
C VAL A 55 -24.92 -2.99 13.96
N PRO A 56 -25.80 -3.21 12.96
CA PRO A 56 -25.66 -2.56 11.66
C PRO A 56 -25.73 -1.04 11.76
N PHE A 57 -24.86 -0.36 11.01
CA PHE A 57 -24.80 1.10 10.97
C PHE A 57 -25.03 1.61 9.56
N SER A 58 -25.93 2.57 9.42
CA SER A 58 -26.17 3.27 8.16
C SER A 58 -26.23 4.77 8.39
N LEU A 59 -25.44 5.52 7.64
CA LEU A 59 -25.54 6.97 7.61
C LEU A 59 -26.76 7.40 6.79
N SER A 60 -27.65 8.16 7.42
CA SER A 60 -28.79 8.80 6.75
C SER A 60 -28.44 10.14 6.09
N VAL A 61 -27.24 10.67 6.37
CA VAL A 61 -26.79 11.99 5.90
C VAL A 61 -26.20 11.93 4.49
N LEU A 62 -26.35 13.04 3.76
CA LEU A 62 -25.79 13.20 2.43
C LEU A 62 -24.26 13.27 2.49
N CYS A 63 -23.58 12.45 1.69
CA CYS A 63 -22.14 12.54 1.47
C CYS A 63 -21.86 13.51 0.32
N TYR A 64 -21.42 14.72 0.65
CA TYR A 64 -21.17 15.75 -0.35
C TYR A 64 -19.80 15.55 -1.01
N ILE A 65 -19.80 15.51 -2.35
CA ILE A 65 -18.59 15.54 -3.17
C ILE A 65 -18.45 16.95 -3.75
N PRO A 66 -17.33 17.66 -3.47
CA PRO A 66 -17.05 18.96 -4.06
C PRO A 66 -17.17 18.93 -5.58
N ILE A 67 -17.83 19.93 -6.16
CA ILE A 67 -18.09 20.01 -7.61
C ILE A 67 -16.82 19.78 -8.45
N PRO A 68 -15.66 20.39 -8.14
CA PRO A 68 -14.44 20.20 -8.93
C PRO A 68 -13.92 18.75 -8.94
N LEU A 69 -14.27 17.96 -7.94
CA LEU A 69 -13.78 16.58 -7.75
C LEU A 69 -14.77 15.52 -8.23
N ARG A 70 -15.97 15.91 -8.68
CA ARG A 70 -17.02 14.95 -9.08
C ARG A 70 -16.58 14.05 -10.23
N GLU A 71 -15.98 14.63 -11.26
CA GLU A 71 -15.51 13.86 -12.42
C GLU A 71 -14.34 12.95 -12.05
N VAL A 72 -13.40 13.44 -11.23
CA VAL A 72 -12.28 12.63 -10.72
C VAL A 72 -12.80 11.41 -9.96
N VAL A 73 -13.72 11.62 -9.01
CA VAL A 73 -14.33 10.54 -8.23
C VAL A 73 -15.09 9.57 -9.13
N ARG A 74 -15.85 10.07 -10.12
CA ARG A 74 -16.56 9.21 -11.07
C ARG A 74 -15.60 8.33 -11.86
N THR A 75 -14.51 8.89 -12.38
CA THR A 75 -13.49 8.15 -13.12
C THR A 75 -12.84 7.07 -12.27
N GLU A 76 -12.48 7.37 -11.02
CA GLU A 76 -11.90 6.37 -10.12
C GLU A 76 -12.89 5.27 -9.74
N LEU A 77 -14.16 5.61 -9.48
CA LEU A 77 -15.20 4.61 -9.23
C LEU A 77 -15.41 3.70 -10.45
N ALA A 78 -15.38 4.25 -11.66
CA ALA A 78 -15.49 3.46 -12.89
C ALA A 78 -14.31 2.50 -13.07
N LYS A 79 -13.08 2.92 -12.74
CA LYS A 79 -11.90 2.04 -12.74
C LYS A 79 -12.04 0.91 -11.73
N LEU A 80 -12.46 1.23 -10.49
CA LEU A 80 -12.68 0.21 -9.45
C LEU A 80 -13.77 -0.80 -9.82
N GLU A 81 -14.81 -0.36 -10.53
CA GLU A 81 -15.86 -1.25 -11.07
C GLU A 81 -15.28 -2.13 -12.19
N GLN A 82 -14.47 -1.57 -13.09
CA GLN A 82 -13.79 -2.31 -14.16
C GLN A 82 -12.79 -3.35 -13.63
N ASP A 83 -12.05 -3.01 -12.56
CA ASP A 83 -11.11 -3.91 -11.89
C ASP A 83 -11.81 -5.00 -11.07
N GLY A 84 -13.15 -4.94 -10.95
CA GLY A 84 -13.95 -5.88 -10.15
C GLY A 84 -13.83 -5.70 -8.64
N ALA A 85 -13.22 -4.60 -8.18
CA ALA A 85 -13.03 -4.29 -6.76
C ALA A 85 -14.35 -3.88 -6.08
N ILE A 86 -15.25 -3.22 -6.82
CA ILE A 86 -16.58 -2.81 -6.34
C ILE A 86 -17.68 -3.29 -7.28
N ARG A 87 -18.92 -3.32 -6.78
CA ARG A 87 -20.11 -3.62 -7.58
C ARG A 87 -21.25 -2.67 -7.25
N ARG A 88 -22.15 -2.45 -8.21
CA ARG A 88 -23.40 -1.73 -7.97
C ARG A 88 -24.34 -2.55 -7.10
N VAL A 89 -25.02 -1.87 -6.18
CA VAL A 89 -26.04 -2.45 -5.30
C VAL A 89 -27.33 -1.68 -5.53
N THR A 90 -28.39 -2.37 -5.96
CA THR A 90 -29.70 -1.79 -6.27
C THR A 90 -30.61 -1.65 -5.06
N ASN A 91 -30.42 -2.49 -4.02
CA ASN A 91 -31.27 -2.48 -2.83
C ASN A 91 -30.61 -1.69 -1.69
N PRO A 92 -31.39 -0.93 -0.91
CA PRO A 92 -30.86 -0.21 0.25
C PRO A 92 -30.24 -1.23 1.21
N THR A 93 -28.93 -1.14 1.39
CA THR A 93 -28.23 -2.00 2.33
C THR A 93 -28.33 -1.38 3.70
N HIS A 94 -28.71 -2.18 4.70
CA HIS A 94 -28.72 -1.82 6.12
C HIS A 94 -27.37 -1.33 6.68
N ARG A 95 -26.30 -1.37 5.86
CA ARG A 95 -24.94 -0.92 6.15
C ARG A 95 -24.51 0.09 5.10
N GLY A 96 -24.35 1.34 5.50
CA GLY A 96 -23.97 2.45 4.64
C GLY A 96 -22.93 3.33 5.32
N ALA A 97 -21.72 3.37 4.76
CA ALA A 97 -20.65 4.27 5.20
C ALA A 97 -20.56 5.47 4.25
N GLY A 98 -20.02 6.57 4.77
CA GLY A 98 -19.88 7.80 3.99
C GLY A 98 -18.66 7.76 3.08
N LEU A 99 -18.74 8.50 1.97
CA LEU A 99 -17.63 8.69 1.04
C LEU A 99 -17.07 10.10 1.20
N PHE A 100 -15.74 10.20 1.33
CA PHE A 100 -15.01 11.46 1.42
C PHE A 100 -13.83 11.46 0.46
N VAL A 101 -13.56 12.62 -0.15
CA VAL A 101 -12.46 12.79 -1.10
C VAL A 101 -11.30 13.48 -0.40
N VAL A 102 -10.14 12.85 -0.41
CA VAL A 102 -8.90 13.42 0.12
C VAL A 102 -7.88 13.48 -1.01
N PRO A 103 -7.47 14.68 -1.45
CA PRO A 103 -6.41 14.82 -2.45
C PRO A 103 -5.11 14.19 -1.95
N LYS A 104 -4.42 13.47 -2.83
CA LYS A 104 -3.10 12.92 -2.52
C LYS A 104 -2.08 14.05 -2.47
N SER A 105 -1.08 13.96 -1.59
CA SER A 105 -0.01 14.96 -1.47
C SER A 105 0.89 15.04 -2.70
N SER A 106 1.06 13.92 -3.41
CA SER A 106 1.63 13.88 -4.76
C SER A 106 0.49 14.18 -5.74
N GLY A 107 0.43 15.41 -6.23
CA GLY A 107 -0.56 15.87 -7.20
C GLY A 107 -0.59 15.02 -8.47
#